data_AF-A0ABD5UJ54-F1
#
_entry.id   AF-A0ABD5UJ54-F1
#
_cell.length_a   1.000
_cell.length_b   1.000
_cell.length_c   1.000
_cell.angle_alpha   90.00
_cell.angle_beta   90.00
_cell.angle_gamma   90.00
#
_symmetry.space_group_name_H-M   'P 1'
#
loop_
_entity.id
_entity.type
_entity.pdbx_description
1 polymer ?
#
loop_
_entity_poly.entity_id
_entity_poly.type
_entity_poly.pdbx_seq_one_letter_code
_entity_poly.pdbx_strand_id
1 'polypeptide(L)'
;MIFAGGPGKSLEAGEYVERAISDIASQSLVRAGFAYATETGLETFLRGETTNDWRDLTDSEWIVGLDQGITEPGALKNLQSHGNTEVRVYLPGDRLSVETLTGRPRFHAKTISIESFKHSSQRRLFITSANLTHAALGGTPSNYELGIAKSVADGLEPEEVKTFDTWWDSVWKNSKPVTDELIEQYSEIREEAHTQNPILGEYEASEHVRYASDAQCLWIETEKMTGGSRNQLEFNEELSRFFTRPSDDTNRIIIDFNGRVYDERPVNTRITDPPFGVRIRKLGLPTGFNYREKVIHLEKVLTDPGEKPRYRLTVRERGDKDVAEWKRLSEESGIVDETGGGRAYGYYK
;
A
#
# COMPACT_ATOMS: atom_id res chain seq x y z
N MET A 1 17.87 4.62 17.67
CA MET A 1 17.74 5.01 16.25
C MET A 1 16.26 5.23 15.92
N ILE A 2 15.93 6.24 15.11
CA ILE A 2 14.56 6.52 14.67
C ILE A 2 14.48 6.27 13.16
N PHE A 3 13.42 5.60 12.72
CA PHE A 3 13.11 5.27 11.33
C PHE A 3 11.82 5.97 10.95
N ALA A 4 11.77 6.58 9.77
CA ALA A 4 10.57 7.22 9.25
C ALA A 4 10.34 6.82 7.79
N GLY A 5 9.19 6.19 7.56
CA GLY A 5 8.65 5.83 6.26
C GLY A 5 7.50 6.75 5.87
N GLY A 6 7.17 6.76 4.59
CA GLY A 6 6.10 7.57 4.02
C GLY A 6 5.70 7.08 2.63
N PRO A 7 4.75 7.75 1.97
CA PRO A 7 4.40 7.45 0.59
C PRO A 7 5.63 7.36 -0.32
N GLY A 8 5.86 6.19 -0.94
CA GLY A 8 7.00 5.91 -1.81
C GLY A 8 8.34 5.67 -1.11
N LYS A 9 8.39 5.67 0.23
CA LYS A 9 9.60 5.42 1.01
C LYS A 9 9.32 4.43 2.16
N SER A 10 9.91 3.23 2.06
CA SER A 10 9.79 2.21 3.12
C SER A 10 10.43 2.66 4.43
N LEU A 11 9.99 2.04 5.53
CA LEU A 11 10.58 2.20 6.86
C LEU A 11 11.96 1.51 6.96
N GLU A 12 12.36 0.73 5.95
CA GLU A 12 13.63 -0.02 5.91
C GLU A 12 13.73 -1.04 7.06
N ALA A 13 12.58 -1.52 7.55
CA ALA A 13 12.51 -2.43 8.70
C ALA A 13 13.23 -3.77 8.42
N GLY A 14 13.08 -4.32 7.22
CA GLY A 14 13.74 -5.56 6.81
C GLY A 14 15.26 -5.42 6.79
N GLU A 15 15.76 -4.34 6.18
CA GLU A 15 17.19 -4.03 6.13
C GLU A 15 17.80 -3.79 7.52
N TYR A 16 17.03 -3.19 8.42
CA TYR A 16 17.45 -3.05 9.82
C TYR A 16 17.62 -4.42 10.48
N VAL A 17 16.66 -5.34 10.29
CA VAL A 17 16.71 -6.69 10.85
C VAL A 17 17.88 -7.48 10.27
N GLU A 18 18.05 -7.49 8.95
CA GLU A 18 19.15 -8.17 8.27
C GLU A 18 20.53 -7.69 8.76
N ARG A 19 20.73 -6.36 8.84
CA ARG A 19 21.97 -5.79 9.40
C ARG A 19 22.15 -6.16 10.87
N ALA A 20 21.07 -6.11 11.64
CA ALA A 20 21.12 -6.46 13.06
C ALA A 20 21.48 -7.91 13.32
N ILE A 21 20.99 -8.84 12.49
CA ILE A 21 21.41 -10.24 12.53
C ILE A 21 22.89 -10.37 12.15
N SER A 22 23.31 -9.71 11.07
CA SER A 22 24.70 -9.75 10.58
C SER A 22 25.72 -9.21 11.59
N ASP A 23 25.31 -8.23 12.41
CA ASP A 23 26.13 -7.66 13.47
C ASP A 23 26.29 -8.60 14.69
N ILE A 24 25.46 -9.64 14.81
CA ILE A 24 25.53 -10.60 15.90
C ILE A 24 26.50 -11.72 15.53
N ALA A 25 27.59 -11.83 16.29
CA ALA A 25 28.70 -12.75 16.00
C ALA A 25 28.40 -14.24 16.26
N SER A 26 27.15 -14.59 16.58
CA SER A 26 26.72 -15.94 16.94
C SER A 26 25.38 -16.25 16.30
N GLN A 27 24.94 -17.49 16.44
CA GLN A 27 23.54 -17.82 16.21
C GLN A 27 22.63 -16.88 17.02
N SER A 28 21.58 -16.41 16.38
CA SER A 28 20.66 -15.40 16.88
C SER A 28 19.22 -15.90 16.78
N LEU A 29 18.35 -15.29 17.58
CA LEU A 29 16.90 -15.47 17.56
C LEU A 29 16.22 -14.15 17.22
N VAL A 30 15.29 -14.19 16.28
CA VAL A 30 14.38 -13.08 15.98
C VAL A 30 12.97 -13.38 16.48
N ARG A 31 12.44 -12.53 17.35
CA ARG A 31 11.05 -12.57 17.83
C ARG A 31 10.26 -11.44 17.19
N ALA A 32 9.34 -11.75 16.29
CA ALA A 32 8.61 -10.78 15.48
C ALA A 32 7.10 -10.87 15.72
N GLY A 33 6.53 -9.79 16.27
CA GLY A 33 5.10 -9.68 16.56
C GLY A 33 4.45 -8.62 15.69
N PHE A 34 3.49 -9.02 14.85
CA PHE A 34 2.74 -8.10 13.99
C PHE A 34 1.23 -8.30 14.06
N ALA A 35 0.48 -7.19 14.05
CA ALA A 35 -0.98 -7.25 14.06
C ALA A 35 -1.52 -7.86 12.77
N TYR A 36 -0.97 -7.43 11.62
CA TYR A 36 -1.43 -7.81 10.29
C TYR A 36 -0.27 -8.17 9.38
N ALA A 37 -0.49 -9.13 8.47
CA ALA A 37 0.47 -9.52 7.45
C ALA A 37 -0.19 -9.82 6.10
N THR A 38 0.35 -9.22 5.04
CA THR A 38 0.06 -9.54 3.63
C THR A 38 1.28 -10.20 3.01
N GLU A 39 1.11 -11.02 1.98
CA GLU A 39 2.21 -11.70 1.27
C GLU A 39 3.24 -10.69 0.77
N THR A 40 2.82 -9.65 0.06
CA THR A 40 3.76 -8.66 -0.50
C THR A 40 4.50 -7.85 0.57
N GLY A 41 3.81 -7.49 1.65
CA GLY A 41 4.42 -6.79 2.79
C GLY A 41 5.45 -7.67 3.50
N LEU A 42 5.14 -8.95 3.68
CA LEU A 42 6.07 -9.93 4.23
C LEU A 42 7.29 -10.15 3.33
N GLU A 43 7.09 -10.40 2.03
CA GLU A 43 8.19 -10.61 1.09
C GLU A 43 9.17 -9.45 1.05
N THR A 44 8.66 -8.22 1.07
CA THR A 44 9.50 -7.02 1.11
C THR A 44 10.27 -6.92 2.43
N PHE A 45 9.62 -7.23 3.55
CA PHE A 45 10.25 -7.23 4.86
C PHE A 45 11.34 -8.30 5.01
N LEU A 46 11.16 -9.48 4.41
CA LEU A 46 12.10 -10.60 4.49
C LEU A 46 13.35 -10.41 3.64
N ARG A 47 13.23 -9.70 2.52
CA ARG A 47 14.34 -9.50 1.57
C ARG A 47 15.17 -8.25 1.86
N GLY A 48 14.59 -7.21 2.45
CA GLY A 48 15.29 -5.93 2.60
C GLY A 48 15.76 -5.38 1.24
N GLU A 49 17.01 -4.89 1.16
CA GLU A 49 17.67 -4.52 -0.10
C GLU A 49 18.31 -5.70 -0.83
N THR A 50 18.46 -6.85 -0.16
CA THR A 50 19.09 -8.02 -0.76
C THR A 50 18.05 -8.94 -1.41
N THR A 51 18.52 -9.91 -2.18
CA THR A 51 17.65 -10.96 -2.73
C THR A 51 17.45 -12.12 -1.76
N ASN A 52 18.08 -12.07 -0.59
CA ASN A 52 18.12 -13.19 0.34
C ASN A 52 17.05 -13.03 1.42
N ASP A 53 16.46 -14.14 1.84
CA ASP A 53 15.56 -14.14 2.99
C ASP A 53 16.41 -14.16 4.27
N TRP A 54 16.36 -13.11 5.09
CA TRP A 54 17.21 -13.04 6.28
C TRP A 54 16.93 -14.18 7.28
N ARG A 55 15.77 -14.87 7.19
CA ARG A 55 15.46 -16.04 8.03
C ARG A 55 16.41 -17.22 7.78
N ASP A 56 17.10 -17.25 6.64
CA ASP A 56 18.15 -18.24 6.37
C ASP A 56 19.35 -18.10 7.33
N LEU A 57 19.48 -16.96 8.01
CA LEU A 57 20.64 -16.62 8.85
C LEU A 57 20.38 -16.81 10.35
N THR A 58 19.14 -17.10 10.77
CA THR A 58 18.72 -17.02 12.18
C THR A 58 17.54 -17.96 12.46
N ASP A 59 17.33 -18.29 13.73
CA ASP A 59 16.07 -18.86 14.18
C ASP A 59 15.04 -17.74 14.36
N SER A 60 13.76 -18.02 14.11
CA SER A 60 12.72 -17.00 14.32
C SER A 60 11.41 -17.51 14.91
N GLU A 61 10.82 -16.67 15.74
CA GLU A 61 9.54 -16.86 16.41
C GLU A 61 8.59 -15.73 15.99
N TRP A 62 7.41 -16.07 15.48
CA TRP A 62 6.45 -15.09 14.97
C TRP A 62 5.11 -15.19 15.68
N ILE A 63 4.55 -14.03 16.06
CA ILE A 63 3.15 -13.92 16.45
C ILE A 63 2.44 -12.99 15.47
N VAL A 64 1.42 -13.50 14.80
CA VAL A 64 0.61 -12.74 13.84
C VAL A 64 -0.83 -12.63 14.35
N GLY A 65 -1.40 -11.43 14.30
CA GLY A 65 -2.82 -11.23 14.59
C GLY A 65 -3.71 -11.64 13.42
N LEU A 66 -4.92 -12.08 13.73
CA LEU A 66 -5.98 -12.36 12.72
C LEU A 66 -7.12 -11.35 12.79
N ASP A 67 -6.95 -10.28 13.58
CA ASP A 67 -8.00 -9.28 13.76
C ASP A 67 -8.41 -8.69 12.42
N GLN A 68 -9.72 -8.51 12.26
CA GLN A 68 -10.40 -8.02 11.06
C GLN A 68 -10.21 -8.87 9.81
N GLY A 69 -9.61 -10.07 9.92
CA GLY A 69 -9.31 -10.89 8.75
C GLY A 69 -8.32 -10.23 7.77
N ILE A 70 -7.56 -9.21 8.21
CA ILE A 70 -6.61 -8.47 7.35
C ILE A 70 -5.38 -9.31 7.03
N THR A 71 -4.99 -10.23 7.92
CA THR A 71 -3.87 -11.12 7.64
C THR A 71 -4.25 -12.08 6.51
N GLU A 72 -3.42 -12.14 5.48
CA GLU A 72 -3.62 -13.03 4.33
C GLU A 72 -3.16 -14.46 4.70
N PRO A 73 -3.95 -15.51 4.37
CA PRO A 73 -3.55 -16.90 4.58
C PRO A 73 -2.22 -17.26 3.92
N GLY A 74 -1.94 -16.69 2.74
CA GLY A 74 -0.68 -16.92 2.03
C GLY A 74 0.54 -16.36 2.78
N ALA A 75 0.39 -15.26 3.53
CA ALA A 75 1.46 -14.73 4.37
C ALA A 75 1.81 -15.70 5.52
N LEU A 76 0.79 -16.30 6.15
CA LEU A 76 0.99 -17.33 7.18
C LEU A 76 1.68 -18.57 6.60
N LYS A 77 1.24 -19.02 5.42
CA LYS A 77 1.84 -20.15 4.72
C LYS A 77 3.30 -19.91 4.34
N ASN A 78 3.63 -18.70 3.88
CA ASN A 78 5.01 -18.31 3.60
C ASN A 78 5.86 -18.34 4.87
N LEU A 79 5.38 -17.77 5.98
CA LEU A 79 6.07 -17.81 7.26
C LEU A 79 6.33 -19.26 7.73
N GLN A 80 5.31 -20.11 7.69
CA GLN A 80 5.36 -21.51 8.12
C GLN A 80 6.28 -22.37 7.24
N SER A 81 6.46 -22.02 5.97
CA SER A 81 7.23 -22.83 5.02
C SER A 81 8.74 -22.87 5.28
N HIS A 82 9.24 -22.05 6.22
CA HIS A 82 10.67 -21.92 6.50
C HIS A 82 11.08 -22.77 7.72
N GLY A 83 12.11 -23.61 7.56
CA GLY A 83 12.48 -24.65 8.53
C GLY A 83 12.99 -24.16 9.89
N ASN A 84 13.51 -22.94 9.97
CA ASN A 84 13.99 -22.33 11.23
C ASN A 84 13.00 -21.31 11.80
N THR A 85 11.72 -21.43 11.43
CA THR A 85 10.68 -20.46 11.80
C THR A 85 9.53 -21.15 12.53
N GLU A 86 9.24 -20.73 13.75
CA GLU A 86 7.99 -21.07 14.45
C GLU A 86 7.00 -19.92 14.32
N VAL A 87 5.80 -20.21 13.81
CA VAL A 87 4.74 -19.21 13.60
C VAL A 87 3.57 -19.53 14.48
N ARG A 88 3.06 -18.51 15.17
CA ARG A 88 1.84 -18.59 15.96
C ARG A 88 0.87 -17.48 15.59
N VAL A 89 -0.41 -17.75 15.77
CA VAL A 89 -1.48 -16.76 15.67
C VAL A 89 -2.09 -16.49 17.03
N TYR A 90 -2.38 -15.23 17.33
CA TYR A 90 -3.04 -14.90 18.58
C TYR A 90 -4.54 -15.17 18.48
N LEU A 91 -5.02 -16.15 19.25
CA LEU A 91 -6.41 -16.60 19.26
C LEU A 91 -6.97 -16.56 20.68
N PRO A 92 -7.56 -15.43 21.12
CA PRO A 92 -8.12 -15.33 22.46
C PRO A 92 -9.25 -16.35 22.65
N GLY A 93 -9.18 -17.15 23.72
CA GLY A 93 -10.19 -18.16 24.01
C GLY A 93 -10.11 -19.41 23.14
N ASP A 94 -9.02 -19.61 22.42
CA ASP A 94 -8.67 -20.87 21.74
C ASP A 94 -9.59 -21.26 20.56
N ARG A 95 -10.46 -20.34 20.12
CA ARG A 95 -11.48 -20.57 19.10
C ARG A 95 -11.24 -19.69 17.89
N LEU A 96 -11.30 -20.27 16.70
CA LEU A 96 -11.29 -19.56 15.43
C LEU A 96 -12.74 -19.48 14.94
N SER A 97 -13.25 -18.25 14.79
CA SER A 97 -14.63 -17.94 14.39
C SER A 97 -14.69 -16.52 13.85
N VAL A 98 -15.78 -16.15 13.16
CA VAL A 98 -16.00 -14.77 12.69
C VAL A 98 -15.98 -13.78 13.87
N GLU A 99 -16.54 -14.18 15.02
CA GLU A 99 -16.50 -13.40 16.25
C GLU A 99 -15.08 -13.21 16.78
N THR A 100 -14.19 -14.19 16.59
CA THR A 100 -12.78 -14.06 16.99
C THR A 100 -12.07 -13.00 16.15
N LEU A 101 -12.41 -12.87 14.87
CA LEU A 101 -11.80 -11.86 13.98
C LEU A 101 -12.25 -10.44 14.33
N THR A 102 -13.36 -10.25 15.03
CA THR A 102 -13.89 -8.92 15.36
C THR A 102 -13.89 -8.62 16.87
N GLY A 103 -13.68 -9.64 17.69
CA GLY A 103 -13.74 -9.60 19.14
C GLY A 103 -12.52 -8.94 19.79
N ARG A 104 -12.52 -8.94 21.13
CA ARG A 104 -11.40 -8.52 21.97
C ARG A 104 -11.09 -9.63 22.99
N PRO A 105 -9.83 -9.72 23.49
CA PRO A 105 -8.66 -8.90 23.17
C PRO A 105 -8.08 -9.18 21.77
N ARG A 106 -7.27 -8.25 21.24
CA ARG A 106 -6.64 -8.37 19.91
C ARG A 106 -5.13 -8.26 20.05
N PHE A 107 -4.41 -8.98 19.22
CA PHE A 107 -2.97 -8.78 19.09
C PHE A 107 -2.70 -7.65 18.09
N HIS A 108 -2.25 -6.51 18.60
CA HIS A 108 -2.01 -5.31 17.78
C HIS A 108 -0.57 -4.78 17.89
N ALA A 109 0.35 -5.62 18.38
CA ALA A 109 1.76 -5.29 18.50
C ALA A 109 2.45 -5.29 17.13
N LYS A 110 3.56 -4.55 17.05
CA LYS A 110 4.41 -4.33 15.87
C LYS A 110 5.84 -4.16 16.38
N THR A 111 6.42 -5.28 16.78
CA THR A 111 7.64 -5.31 17.58
C THR A 111 8.55 -6.42 17.09
N ILE A 112 9.84 -6.15 17.05
CA ILE A 112 10.88 -7.12 16.71
C ILE A 112 11.94 -7.09 17.80
N SER A 113 12.29 -8.24 18.37
CA SER A 113 13.45 -8.43 19.24
C SER A 113 14.46 -9.30 18.52
N ILE A 114 15.73 -8.92 18.57
CA ILE A 114 16.83 -9.65 17.95
C ILE A 114 17.87 -9.88 19.05
N GLU A 115 18.21 -11.13 19.32
CA GLU A 115 19.13 -11.48 20.40
C GLU A 115 20.12 -12.59 20.03
N SER A 116 21.31 -12.51 20.61
CA SER A 116 22.32 -13.56 20.54
C SER A 116 22.04 -14.67 21.55
N PHE A 117 22.15 -15.94 21.14
CA PHE A 117 22.10 -17.07 22.08
C PHE A 117 23.29 -17.12 23.05
N LYS A 118 24.40 -16.45 22.75
CA LYS A 118 25.65 -16.51 23.53
C LYS A 118 25.95 -15.23 24.32
N HIS A 119 25.46 -14.10 23.85
CA HIS A 119 25.83 -12.78 24.37
C HIS A 119 24.59 -11.95 24.65
N SER A 120 24.11 -11.94 25.90
CA SER A 120 22.96 -11.13 26.30
C SER A 120 23.16 -9.61 26.09
N SER A 121 24.41 -9.16 25.97
CA SER A 121 24.74 -7.78 25.59
C SER A 121 24.50 -7.46 24.11
N GLN A 122 24.27 -8.46 23.28
CA GLN A 122 23.92 -8.33 21.87
C GLN A 122 22.41 -8.52 21.70
N ARG A 123 21.66 -7.54 22.21
CA ARG A 123 20.20 -7.49 22.07
C ARG A 123 19.74 -6.16 21.51
N ARG A 124 18.73 -6.24 20.65
CA ARG A 124 18.08 -5.10 19.98
C ARG A 124 16.57 -5.26 20.08
N LEU A 125 15.88 -4.15 20.33
CA LEU A 125 14.42 -4.05 20.22
C LEU A 125 14.08 -3.01 19.17
N PHE A 126 13.16 -3.34 18.28
CA PHE A 126 12.58 -2.45 17.29
C PHE A 126 11.07 -2.42 17.45
N ILE A 127 10.51 -1.23 17.64
CA ILE A 127 9.08 -0.99 17.82
C ILE A 127 8.64 -0.05 16.72
N THR A 128 7.54 -0.36 16.03
CA THR A 128 7.09 0.40 14.87
C THR A 128 5.57 0.56 14.83
N SER A 129 5.09 1.55 14.06
CA SER A 129 3.68 1.64 13.65
C SER A 129 3.35 0.78 12.41
N ALA A 130 4.37 0.30 11.69
CA ALA A 130 4.20 -0.47 10.48
C ALA A 130 3.76 -1.91 10.75
N ASN A 131 2.72 -2.37 10.06
CA ASN A 131 2.40 -3.80 9.94
C ASN A 131 3.17 -4.44 8.77
N LEU A 132 3.15 -5.77 8.64
CA LEU A 132 3.71 -6.50 7.49
C LEU A 132 2.78 -6.40 6.26
N THR A 133 2.34 -5.20 5.95
CA THR A 133 1.38 -4.94 4.87
C THR A 133 2.05 -4.22 3.72
N HIS A 134 1.58 -4.42 2.50
CA HIS A 134 2.07 -3.66 1.34
C HIS A 134 2.01 -2.13 1.58
N ALA A 135 0.92 -1.64 2.18
CA ALA A 135 0.72 -0.22 2.45
C ALA A 135 1.78 0.38 3.39
N ALA A 136 2.32 -0.41 4.32
CA ALA A 136 3.29 0.05 5.31
C ALA A 136 4.75 -0.24 4.91
N LEU A 137 5.01 -1.42 4.33
CA LEU A 137 6.38 -1.91 4.09
C LEU A 137 6.66 -2.34 2.64
N GLY A 138 5.67 -2.32 1.75
CA GLY A 138 5.84 -2.74 0.35
C GLY A 138 6.81 -1.86 -0.44
N GLY A 139 7.12 -2.25 -1.68
CA GLY A 139 8.07 -1.51 -2.54
C GLY A 139 7.64 -0.07 -2.90
N THR A 140 6.36 0.23 -2.75
CA THR A 140 5.78 1.58 -2.89
C THR A 140 4.75 1.78 -1.78
N PRO A 141 5.20 2.00 -0.53
CA PRO A 141 4.29 2.11 0.61
C PRO A 141 3.47 3.38 0.49
N SER A 142 2.27 3.39 1.08
CA SER A 142 1.33 4.51 1.08
C SER A 142 1.16 5.16 2.45
N ASN A 143 1.58 4.48 3.51
CA ASN A 143 1.43 4.95 4.88
C ASN A 143 2.63 5.80 5.32
N TYR A 144 2.36 6.72 6.24
CA TYR A 144 3.40 7.29 7.09
C TYR A 144 3.64 6.36 8.27
N GLU A 145 4.88 5.96 8.47
CA GLU A 145 5.25 4.99 9.50
C GLU A 145 6.44 5.51 10.31
N LEU A 146 6.46 5.20 11.60
CA LEU A 146 7.55 5.53 12.51
C LEU A 146 8.03 4.27 13.23
N GLY A 147 9.35 4.11 13.30
CA GLY A 147 10.00 3.04 14.04
C GLY A 147 11.07 3.59 14.98
N ILE A 148 11.26 2.92 16.11
CA ILE A 148 12.34 3.19 17.06
C ILE A 148 13.08 1.89 17.31
N ALA A 149 14.39 1.90 17.06
CA ALA A 149 15.26 0.79 17.44
C ALA A 149 16.20 1.19 18.56
N LYS A 150 16.40 0.28 19.52
CA LYS A 150 17.29 0.46 20.67
C LYS A 150 18.09 -0.82 20.87
N SER A 151 19.41 -0.70 20.97
CA SER A 151 20.29 -1.80 21.35
C SER A 151 20.78 -1.63 22.78
N VAL A 152 21.33 -2.68 23.40
CA VAL A 152 22.00 -2.57 24.71
C VAL A 152 23.14 -1.55 24.65
N ALA A 153 23.87 -1.49 23.53
CA ALA A 153 24.92 -0.49 23.30
C ALA A 153 24.36 0.95 23.21
N ASP A 154 23.11 1.11 22.78
CA ASP A 154 22.40 2.39 22.70
C ASP A 154 21.54 2.68 23.94
N GLY A 155 21.77 1.95 25.05
CA GLY A 155 21.10 2.16 26.34
C GLY A 155 19.77 1.43 26.51
N LEU A 156 19.52 0.33 25.79
CA LEU A 156 18.42 -0.57 26.10
C LEU A 156 18.64 -1.18 27.49
N GLU A 157 17.76 -0.85 28.43
CA GLU A 157 17.92 -1.18 29.84
C GLU A 157 17.49 -2.63 30.12
N PRO A 158 18.14 -3.33 31.08
CA PRO A 158 17.77 -4.69 31.43
C PRO A 158 16.29 -4.87 31.83
N GLU A 159 15.68 -3.85 32.43
CA GLU A 159 14.26 -3.89 32.81
C GLU A 159 13.32 -3.79 31.59
N GLU A 160 13.71 -3.05 30.53
CA GLU A 160 12.96 -2.99 29.27
C GLU A 160 12.99 -4.36 28.57
N VAL A 161 14.16 -5.02 28.56
CA VAL A 161 14.34 -6.38 28.04
C VAL A 161 13.46 -7.37 28.80
N LYS A 162 13.53 -7.36 30.13
CA LYS A 162 12.73 -8.24 30.98
C LYS A 162 11.23 -8.01 30.81
N THR A 163 10.81 -6.76 30.65
CA THR A 163 9.41 -6.39 30.39
C THR A 163 8.94 -6.97 29.05
N PHE A 164 9.75 -6.83 27.99
CA PHE A 164 9.47 -7.43 26.70
C PHE A 164 9.38 -8.95 26.79
N ASP A 165 10.34 -9.62 27.43
CA ASP A 165 10.36 -11.09 27.54
C ASP A 165 9.15 -11.62 28.31
N THR A 166 8.81 -10.99 29.43
CA THR A 166 7.63 -11.36 30.22
C THR A 166 6.35 -11.23 29.40
N TRP A 167 6.23 -10.15 28.61
CA TRP A 167 5.10 -9.96 27.72
C TRP A 167 5.10 -10.98 26.58
N TRP A 168 6.23 -11.19 25.91
CA TRP A 168 6.38 -12.12 24.80
C TRP A 168 6.02 -13.54 25.22
N ASP A 169 6.60 -14.05 26.30
CA ASP A 169 6.34 -15.39 26.81
C ASP A 169 4.85 -15.59 27.15
N SER A 170 4.23 -14.56 27.74
CA SER A 170 2.80 -14.56 28.02
C SER A 170 1.98 -14.64 26.75
N VAL A 171 2.23 -13.79 25.75
CA VAL A 171 1.46 -13.82 24.50
C VAL A 171 1.75 -15.10 23.72
N TRP A 172 3.01 -15.51 23.60
CA TRP A 172 3.44 -16.73 22.91
C TRP A 172 2.75 -17.98 23.43
N LYS A 173 2.67 -18.13 24.76
CA LYS A 173 1.96 -19.23 25.42
C LYS A 173 0.45 -19.22 25.14
N ASN A 174 -0.15 -18.05 24.94
CA ASN A 174 -1.57 -17.87 24.63
C ASN A 174 -1.87 -17.81 23.12
N SER A 175 -0.86 -17.95 22.26
CA SER A 175 -1.00 -18.03 20.82
C SER A 175 -0.96 -19.47 20.35
N LYS A 176 -1.66 -19.77 19.25
CA LYS A 176 -1.70 -21.11 18.65
C LYS A 176 -0.63 -21.27 17.58
N PRO A 177 0.11 -22.39 17.56
CA PRO A 177 0.93 -22.76 16.40
C PRO A 177 0.10 -22.75 15.11
N VAL A 178 0.68 -22.19 14.06
CA VAL A 178 0.11 -22.23 12.72
C VAL A 178 0.32 -23.64 12.15
N THR A 179 -0.75 -24.25 11.66
CA THR A 179 -0.74 -25.51 10.92
C THR A 179 -1.50 -25.33 9.61
N ASP A 180 -1.32 -26.26 8.67
CA ASP A 180 -2.03 -26.23 7.39
C ASP A 180 -3.55 -26.25 7.60
N GLU A 181 -4.03 -27.05 8.57
CA GLU A 181 -5.44 -27.13 8.93
C GLU A 181 -5.96 -25.82 9.53
N LEU A 182 -5.15 -25.13 10.34
CA LEU A 182 -5.53 -23.83 10.89
C LEU A 182 -5.63 -22.78 9.78
N ILE A 183 -4.70 -22.79 8.81
CA ILE A 183 -4.71 -21.86 7.67
C ILE A 183 -5.95 -22.10 6.81
N GLU A 184 -6.30 -23.36 6.54
CA GLU A 184 -7.49 -23.73 5.78
C GLU A 184 -8.77 -23.25 6.49
N GLN A 185 -8.93 -23.56 7.79
CA GLN A 185 -10.06 -23.09 8.60
C GLN A 185 -10.14 -21.56 8.65
N TYR A 186 -8.99 -20.88 8.78
CA TYR A 186 -8.93 -19.43 8.78
C TYR A 186 -9.37 -18.83 7.45
N SER A 187 -8.95 -19.44 6.33
CA SER A 187 -9.32 -18.99 5.00
C SER A 187 -10.83 -19.01 4.81
N GLU A 188 -11.50 -20.09 5.22
CA GLU A 188 -12.97 -20.19 5.14
C GLU A 188 -13.67 -19.13 6.00
N ILE A 189 -13.25 -18.99 7.26
CA ILE A 189 -13.86 -18.03 8.21
C ILE A 189 -13.62 -16.58 7.78
N ARG A 190 -12.48 -16.29 7.17
CA ARG A 190 -12.12 -14.98 6.66
C ARG A 190 -13.02 -14.57 5.49
N GLU A 191 -13.24 -15.46 4.53
CA GLU A 191 -14.16 -15.23 3.41
C GLU A 191 -15.60 -14.97 3.90
N GLU A 192 -16.04 -15.75 4.89
CA GLU A 192 -17.33 -15.53 5.55
C GLU A 192 -17.39 -14.14 6.22
N ALA A 193 -16.35 -13.77 6.98
CA ALA A 193 -16.27 -12.49 7.68
C ALA A 193 -16.26 -11.30 6.72
N HIS A 194 -15.56 -11.39 5.59
CA HIS A 194 -15.54 -10.36 4.55
C HIS A 194 -16.89 -10.22 3.84
N THR A 195 -17.57 -11.34 3.60
CA THR A 195 -18.93 -11.33 3.04
C THR A 195 -19.94 -10.69 4.00
N GLN A 196 -19.82 -10.94 5.31
CA GLN A 196 -20.71 -10.40 6.33
C GLN A 196 -20.40 -8.95 6.72
N ASN A 197 -19.19 -8.46 6.43
CA ASN A 197 -18.74 -7.12 6.77
C ASN A 197 -18.12 -6.42 5.54
N PRO A 198 -18.91 -5.72 4.71
CA PRO A 198 -18.45 -5.12 3.45
C PRO A 198 -17.35 -4.06 3.63
N ILE A 199 -17.19 -3.50 4.83
CA ILE A 199 -16.09 -2.57 5.16
C ILE A 199 -14.72 -3.28 5.13
N LEU A 200 -14.68 -4.60 5.37
CA LEU A 200 -13.46 -5.40 5.26
C LEU A 200 -13.16 -5.81 3.81
N GLY A 201 -14.20 -6.03 3.00
CA GLY A 201 -14.08 -6.27 1.56
C GLY A 201 -13.47 -5.07 0.80
N GLU A 202 -13.69 -3.84 1.26
CA GLU A 202 -13.06 -2.62 0.68
C GLU A 202 -11.52 -2.61 0.78
N TYR A 203 -10.95 -3.26 1.79
CA TYR A 203 -9.49 -3.27 2.00
C TYR A 203 -8.74 -4.26 1.09
N GLU A 204 -9.41 -5.30 0.56
CA GLU A 204 -8.75 -6.38 -0.18
C GLU A 204 -9.40 -6.79 -1.51
N ALA A 205 -10.72 -6.71 -1.66
CA ALA A 205 -11.41 -7.27 -2.83
C ALA A 205 -11.43 -6.35 -4.05
N SER A 206 -10.93 -5.14 -3.90
CA SER A 206 -10.90 -4.22 -5.00
C SER A 206 -9.64 -4.48 -5.83
N GLU A 207 -9.86 -4.75 -7.10
CA GLU A 207 -9.01 -4.23 -8.16
C GLU A 207 -9.01 -2.67 -8.14
N HIS A 208 -8.91 -2.03 -6.95
CA HIS A 208 -8.88 -0.59 -6.79
C HIS A 208 -7.68 -0.13 -7.60
N VAL A 209 -7.97 0.71 -8.57
CA VAL A 209 -6.93 1.46 -9.22
C VAL A 209 -6.35 2.41 -8.18
N ARG A 210 -5.16 2.07 -7.66
CA ARG A 210 -4.45 2.87 -6.66
C ARG A 210 -3.60 3.98 -7.28
N TYR A 211 -3.31 3.86 -8.57
CA TYR A 211 -2.49 4.80 -9.32
C TYR A 211 -3.19 5.19 -10.61
N ALA A 212 -3.14 6.48 -10.94
CA ALA A 212 -3.70 6.97 -12.19
C ALA A 212 -3.14 6.22 -13.44
N SER A 213 -1.91 5.71 -13.38
CA SER A 213 -1.30 4.92 -14.47
C SER A 213 -2.07 3.65 -14.82
N ASP A 214 -2.69 3.02 -13.82
CA ASP A 214 -3.32 1.72 -13.92
C ASP A 214 -4.81 1.84 -14.21
N ALA A 215 -5.36 3.05 -14.13
CA ALA A 215 -6.75 3.35 -14.42
C ALA A 215 -7.05 3.16 -15.91
N GLN A 216 -8.23 2.68 -16.24
CA GLN A 216 -8.74 2.73 -17.62
C GLN A 216 -9.64 3.94 -17.83
N CYS A 217 -10.25 4.50 -16.78
CA CYS A 217 -11.05 5.71 -16.84
C CYS A 217 -10.53 6.82 -15.90
N LEU A 218 -10.67 8.07 -16.33
CA LEU A 218 -10.40 9.28 -15.54
C LEU A 218 -11.52 10.30 -15.78
N TRP A 219 -12.10 10.84 -14.72
CA TRP A 219 -12.96 12.03 -14.78
C TRP A 219 -12.38 13.19 -13.97
N ILE A 220 -12.66 14.41 -14.40
CA ILE A 220 -12.22 15.63 -13.72
C ILE A 220 -13.13 16.81 -14.04
N GLU A 221 -13.43 17.59 -13.01
CA GLU A 221 -14.15 18.84 -13.14
C GLU A 221 -13.24 19.95 -13.70
N THR A 222 -13.73 20.68 -14.69
CA THR A 222 -12.90 21.63 -15.43
C THR A 222 -12.98 23.05 -14.90
N GLU A 223 -14.02 23.37 -14.12
CA GLU A 223 -14.29 24.70 -13.55
C GLU A 223 -13.89 25.84 -14.49
N LYS A 224 -12.90 26.64 -14.06
CA LYS A 224 -12.22 27.65 -14.86
C LYS A 224 -11.04 27.02 -15.58
N MET A 225 -11.18 26.84 -16.89
CA MET A 225 -10.11 26.37 -17.76
C MET A 225 -9.04 27.44 -17.98
N THR A 226 -7.76 27.05 -17.95
CA THR A 226 -6.63 27.91 -18.32
C THR A 226 -6.37 27.89 -19.83
N GLY A 227 -5.73 28.94 -20.35
CA GLY A 227 -5.32 29.02 -21.76
C GLY A 227 -6.31 29.63 -22.75
N GLY A 228 -7.40 30.25 -22.27
CA GLY A 228 -8.36 30.95 -23.14
C GLY A 228 -9.03 30.01 -24.14
N SER A 229 -8.82 30.24 -25.44
CA SER A 229 -9.34 29.38 -26.53
C SER A 229 -8.58 28.06 -26.70
N ARG A 230 -7.46 27.86 -25.98
CA ARG A 230 -6.59 26.67 -26.10
C ARG A 230 -7.01 25.49 -25.21
N ASN A 231 -8.04 25.66 -24.37
CA ASN A 231 -8.67 24.60 -23.57
C ASN A 231 -7.66 23.63 -22.93
N GLN A 232 -6.91 24.11 -21.94
CA GLN A 232 -5.89 23.30 -21.27
C GLN A 232 -6.40 22.73 -19.95
N LEU A 233 -6.11 21.45 -19.73
CA LEU A 233 -6.37 20.78 -18.47
C LEU A 233 -5.05 20.61 -17.71
N GLU A 234 -5.04 21.02 -16.46
CA GLU A 234 -3.83 21.03 -15.61
C GLU A 234 -3.95 20.02 -14.47
N PHE A 235 -2.91 19.20 -14.29
CA PHE A 235 -2.85 18.12 -13.29
C PHE A 235 -1.53 18.16 -12.51
N ASN A 236 -1.49 17.49 -11.35
CA ASN A 236 -0.24 17.19 -10.65
C ASN A 236 0.54 16.07 -11.38
N GLU A 237 1.74 15.76 -10.89
CA GLU A 237 2.60 14.72 -11.47
C GLU A 237 1.96 13.31 -11.34
N GLU A 238 1.23 13.04 -10.26
CA GLU A 238 0.59 11.73 -10.01
C GLU A 238 -0.51 11.45 -11.04
N LEU A 239 -1.49 12.35 -11.15
CA LEU A 239 -2.65 12.20 -12.04
C LEU A 239 -2.22 12.18 -13.51
N SER A 240 -1.12 12.86 -13.85
CA SER A 240 -0.57 12.85 -15.20
C SER A 240 -0.11 11.48 -15.68
N ARG A 241 0.20 10.55 -14.75
CA ARG A 241 0.58 9.17 -15.08
C ARG A 241 -0.54 8.40 -15.75
N PHE A 242 -1.80 8.87 -15.67
CA PHE A 242 -2.88 8.36 -16.49
C PHE A 242 -2.55 8.44 -17.99
N PHE A 243 -1.84 9.48 -18.43
CA PHE A 243 -1.56 9.72 -19.85
C PHE A 243 -0.22 9.17 -20.33
N THR A 244 0.76 9.05 -19.41
CA THR A 244 2.16 8.78 -19.75
C THR A 244 2.70 7.63 -18.92
N ARG A 245 3.28 6.62 -19.58
CA ARG A 245 4.16 5.67 -18.89
C ARG A 245 5.49 6.36 -18.56
N PRO A 246 6.18 5.96 -17.46
CA PRO A 246 7.46 6.57 -17.07
C PRO A 246 8.55 6.54 -18.16
N SER A 247 8.45 5.63 -19.13
CA SER A 247 9.41 5.45 -20.23
C SER A 247 9.04 6.14 -21.55
N ASP A 248 7.89 6.84 -21.63
CA ASP A 248 7.37 7.39 -22.88
C ASP A 248 7.80 8.86 -23.08
N ASP A 249 8.88 9.08 -23.84
CA ASP A 249 9.48 10.41 -24.08
C ASP A 249 8.60 11.36 -24.92
N THR A 250 7.51 10.86 -25.51
CA THR A 250 6.84 11.59 -26.59
C THR A 250 5.83 12.66 -26.16
N ASN A 251 5.48 12.77 -24.87
CA ASN A 251 4.58 13.80 -24.31
C ASN A 251 3.33 14.10 -25.18
N ARG A 252 2.81 13.13 -25.93
CA ARG A 252 1.74 13.31 -26.92
C ARG A 252 0.78 12.14 -26.86
N ILE A 253 -0.52 12.44 -26.87
CA ILE A 253 -1.60 11.45 -26.85
C ILE A 253 -2.56 11.63 -28.03
N ILE A 254 -3.37 10.61 -28.29
CA ILE A 254 -4.44 10.62 -29.29
C ILE A 254 -5.77 10.71 -28.56
N ILE A 255 -6.61 11.69 -28.93
CA ILE A 255 -7.95 11.88 -28.35
C ILE A 255 -9.02 11.64 -29.41
N ASP A 256 -9.98 10.77 -29.10
CA ASP A 256 -11.19 10.58 -29.89
C ASP A 256 -12.33 11.40 -29.29
N PHE A 257 -12.87 12.37 -30.03
CA PHE A 257 -13.93 13.25 -29.56
C PHE A 257 -14.91 13.62 -30.67
N ASN A 258 -16.22 13.47 -30.41
CA ASN A 258 -17.30 13.80 -31.35
C ASN A 258 -17.10 13.21 -32.77
N GLY A 259 -16.69 11.94 -32.84
CA GLY A 259 -16.46 11.23 -34.10
C GLY A 259 -15.23 11.69 -34.88
N ARG A 260 -14.35 12.49 -34.27
CA ARG A 260 -13.08 12.94 -34.85
C ARG A 260 -11.91 12.47 -33.99
N VAL A 261 -10.82 12.11 -34.67
CA VAL A 261 -9.54 11.76 -34.05
C VAL A 261 -8.67 13.01 -34.02
N TYR A 262 -8.15 13.34 -32.84
CA TYR A 262 -7.22 14.43 -32.60
C TYR A 262 -5.87 13.82 -32.20
N ASP A 263 -4.96 13.72 -33.16
CA ASP A 263 -3.61 13.24 -32.95
C ASP A 263 -2.71 14.30 -32.27
N GLU A 264 -1.59 13.83 -31.74
CA GLU A 264 -0.50 14.66 -31.22
C GLU A 264 -0.89 15.69 -30.15
N ARG A 265 -1.86 15.38 -29.29
CA ARG A 265 -2.27 16.27 -28.20
C ARG A 265 -1.16 16.34 -27.14
N PRO A 266 -0.58 17.52 -26.86
CA PRO A 266 0.58 17.60 -25.99
C PRO A 266 0.20 17.47 -24.51
N VAL A 267 1.04 16.76 -23.76
CA VAL A 267 1.05 16.65 -22.30
C VAL A 267 2.35 17.28 -21.79
N ASN A 268 2.36 18.60 -21.63
CA ASN A 268 3.58 19.36 -21.36
C ASN A 268 3.78 19.64 -19.87
N THR A 269 5.03 19.60 -19.41
CA THR A 269 5.39 20.08 -18.07
C THR A 269 5.39 21.59 -18.00
N ARG A 270 4.85 22.14 -16.91
CA ARG A 270 5.00 23.55 -16.52
C ARG A 270 5.35 23.62 -15.04
N ILE A 271 6.13 24.62 -14.66
CA ILE A 271 6.28 25.03 -13.26
C ILE A 271 5.32 26.19 -13.03
N THR A 272 4.50 26.13 -11.98
CA THR A 272 3.58 27.22 -11.63
C THR A 272 4.35 28.47 -11.24
N ASP A 273 3.73 29.62 -11.46
CA ASP A 273 4.37 30.91 -11.17
C ASP A 273 4.58 31.05 -9.64
N PRO A 274 5.58 31.83 -9.18
CA PRO A 274 5.79 32.09 -7.76
C PRO A 274 4.52 32.59 -7.04
N PRO A 275 4.32 32.25 -5.76
CA PRO A 275 5.28 31.61 -4.84
C PRO A 275 5.30 30.08 -4.88
N PHE A 276 4.42 29.44 -5.65
CA PHE A 276 4.16 28.00 -5.50
C PHE A 276 5.25 27.12 -6.10
N GLY A 277 5.77 27.45 -7.29
CA GLY A 277 6.89 26.71 -7.92
C GLY A 277 6.62 25.22 -8.12
N VAL A 278 5.36 24.81 -8.19
CA VAL A 278 4.94 23.41 -8.25
C VAL A 278 5.03 22.92 -9.70
N ARG A 279 5.59 21.73 -9.88
CA ARG A 279 5.58 21.05 -11.18
C ARG A 279 4.18 20.51 -11.46
N ILE A 280 3.60 20.93 -12.58
CA ILE A 280 2.29 20.49 -13.08
C ILE A 280 2.42 20.00 -14.53
N ARG A 281 1.45 19.21 -14.97
CA ARG A 281 1.32 18.76 -16.37
C ARG A 281 0.09 19.39 -17.02
N LYS A 282 0.20 19.68 -18.32
CA LYS A 282 -0.83 20.33 -19.13
C LYS A 282 -1.22 19.47 -20.32
N LEU A 283 -2.46 19.01 -20.36
CA LEU A 283 -3.04 18.40 -21.54
C LEU A 283 -3.75 19.45 -22.40
N GLY A 284 -3.42 19.49 -23.69
CA GLY A 284 -4.17 20.27 -24.67
C GLY A 284 -5.39 19.52 -25.20
N LEU A 285 -6.60 20.03 -24.91
CA LEU A 285 -7.85 19.45 -25.42
C LEU A 285 -8.18 19.93 -26.84
N PRO A 286 -9.08 19.24 -27.57
CA PRO A 286 -9.60 19.72 -28.85
C PRO A 286 -10.17 21.14 -28.76
N THR A 287 -9.77 22.03 -29.67
CA THR A 287 -10.22 23.43 -29.72
C THR A 287 -11.58 23.57 -30.39
N GLY A 288 -12.27 24.69 -30.14
CA GLY A 288 -13.60 24.97 -30.73
C GLY A 288 -14.79 24.43 -29.93
N PHE A 289 -14.53 23.87 -28.74
CA PHE A 289 -15.56 23.37 -27.82
C PHE A 289 -15.51 24.10 -26.48
N ASN A 290 -16.63 24.12 -25.78
CA ASN A 290 -16.73 24.70 -24.44
C ASN A 290 -16.60 23.60 -23.38
N TYR A 291 -15.49 23.64 -22.64
CA TYR A 291 -15.25 22.75 -21.51
C TYR A 291 -15.45 23.42 -20.16
N ARG A 292 -15.80 24.71 -20.07
CA ARG A 292 -15.90 25.40 -18.78
C ARG A 292 -17.09 24.90 -17.97
N GLU A 293 -16.87 24.72 -16.66
CA GLU A 293 -17.90 24.28 -15.72
C GLU A 293 -18.54 22.93 -16.12
N LYS A 294 -17.75 22.06 -16.75
CA LYS A 294 -18.14 20.72 -17.17
C LYS A 294 -17.39 19.66 -16.37
N VAL A 295 -17.75 18.41 -16.62
CA VAL A 295 -16.97 17.25 -16.24
C VAL A 295 -16.46 16.60 -17.51
N ILE A 296 -15.15 16.40 -17.57
CA ILE A 296 -14.49 15.64 -18.62
C ILE A 296 -14.32 14.22 -18.11
N HIS A 297 -14.58 13.25 -18.98
CA HIS A 297 -14.24 11.85 -18.79
C HIS A 297 -13.38 11.37 -19.94
N LEU A 298 -12.33 10.60 -19.63
CA LEU A 298 -11.35 10.07 -20.55
C LEU A 298 -11.23 8.56 -20.29
N GLU A 299 -11.50 7.78 -21.33
CA GLU A 299 -11.39 6.32 -21.30
C GLU A 299 -10.21 5.87 -22.17
N LYS A 300 -9.31 5.05 -21.63
CA LYS A 300 -8.24 4.39 -22.37
C LYS A 300 -8.85 3.30 -23.25
N VAL A 301 -8.81 3.53 -24.56
CA VAL A 301 -9.10 2.54 -25.58
C VAL A 301 -7.77 1.91 -25.99
N LEU A 302 -7.50 0.70 -25.50
CA LEU A 302 -6.37 -0.10 -25.92
C LEU A 302 -6.62 -0.56 -27.36
N THR A 303 -5.71 -0.22 -28.26
CA THR A 303 -5.64 -0.80 -29.60
C THR A 303 -4.84 -2.09 -29.51
N ASP A 304 -3.85 -2.34 -30.36
CA ASP A 304 -3.10 -3.59 -30.31
C ASP A 304 -1.98 -3.59 -29.23
N PRO A 305 -1.55 -4.77 -28.75
CA PRO A 305 -0.42 -4.87 -27.83
C PRO A 305 0.83 -4.16 -28.36
N GLY A 306 1.29 -3.13 -27.64
CA GLY A 306 2.47 -2.33 -28.01
C GLY A 306 2.15 -0.98 -28.67
N GLU A 307 0.89 -0.72 -29.03
CA GLU A 307 0.45 0.60 -29.45
C GLU A 307 0.12 1.51 -28.24
N LYS A 308 0.22 2.82 -28.47
CA LYS A 308 -0.18 3.81 -27.47
C LYS A 308 -1.71 3.80 -27.32
N PRO A 309 -2.23 3.89 -26.08
CA PRO A 309 -3.67 3.98 -25.88
C PRO A 309 -4.23 5.24 -26.57
N ARG A 310 -5.43 5.09 -27.13
CA ARG A 310 -6.25 6.23 -27.53
C ARG A 310 -7.16 6.61 -26.37
N TYR A 311 -7.50 7.89 -26.26
CA TYR A 311 -8.32 8.38 -25.16
C TYR A 311 -9.67 8.84 -25.72
N ARG A 312 -10.74 8.12 -25.42
CA ARG A 312 -12.10 8.56 -25.76
C ARG A 312 -12.52 9.65 -24.77
N LEU A 313 -12.74 10.85 -25.29
CA LEU A 313 -13.15 12.01 -24.51
C LEU A 313 -14.68 12.13 -24.51
N THR A 314 -15.25 12.23 -23.32
CA THR A 314 -16.67 12.55 -23.10
C THR A 314 -16.76 13.82 -22.25
N VAL A 315 -17.71 14.70 -22.59
CA VAL A 315 -17.95 15.95 -21.85
C VAL A 315 -19.42 15.97 -21.42
N ARG A 316 -19.66 16.28 -20.14
CA ARG A 316 -20.99 16.32 -19.53
C ARG A 316 -21.18 17.51 -18.60
N GLU A 317 -22.44 17.83 -18.32
CA GLU A 317 -22.81 18.77 -17.26
C GLU A 317 -22.56 18.14 -15.89
N ARG A 318 -22.26 18.95 -14.87
CA ARG A 318 -22.01 18.47 -13.50
C ARG A 318 -23.17 17.65 -12.91
N GLY A 319 -24.40 17.99 -13.27
CA GLY A 319 -25.61 17.29 -12.81
C GLY A 319 -26.06 16.14 -13.71
N ASP A 320 -25.27 15.76 -14.72
CA ASP A 320 -25.61 14.64 -15.58
C ASP A 320 -25.53 13.30 -14.84
N LYS A 321 -26.42 12.36 -15.17
CA LYS A 321 -26.41 11.02 -14.59
C LYS A 321 -25.11 10.27 -14.85
N ASP A 322 -24.48 10.52 -16.01
CA ASP A 322 -23.21 9.89 -16.38
C ASP A 322 -22.11 10.32 -15.39
N VAL A 323 -22.15 11.56 -14.91
CA VAL A 323 -21.18 12.08 -13.92
C VAL A 323 -21.37 11.44 -12.55
N ALA A 324 -22.62 11.28 -12.11
CA ALA A 324 -22.91 10.60 -10.86
C ALA A 324 -22.41 9.14 -10.90
N GLU A 325 -22.57 8.48 -12.04
CA GLU A 325 -22.06 7.12 -12.24
C GLU A 325 -20.53 7.06 -12.22
N TRP A 326 -19.82 7.99 -12.87
CA TRP A 326 -18.36 8.03 -12.81
C TRP A 326 -17.83 8.24 -11.40
N LYS A 327 -18.48 9.11 -10.61
CA LYS A 327 -18.14 9.34 -9.20
C LYS A 327 -18.33 8.05 -8.39
N ARG A 328 -19.47 7.39 -8.53
CA ARG A 328 -19.77 6.11 -7.89
C ARG A 328 -18.74 5.05 -8.25
N LEU A 329 -18.41 4.90 -9.54
CA LEU A 329 -17.40 3.93 -10.00
C LEU A 329 -16.00 4.23 -9.44
N SER A 330 -15.62 5.51 -9.33
CA SER A 330 -14.37 5.91 -8.67
C SER A 330 -14.37 5.61 -7.18
N GLU A 331 -15.47 5.82 -6.46
CA GLU A 331 -15.60 5.49 -5.04
C GLU A 331 -15.52 3.96 -4.83
N GLU A 332 -16.12 3.18 -5.72
CA GLU A 332 -16.18 1.71 -5.60
C GLU A 332 -14.93 0.98 -6.10
N SER A 333 -14.17 1.54 -7.05
CA SER A 333 -13.14 0.80 -7.77
C SER A 333 -11.87 1.61 -8.11
N GLY A 334 -11.74 2.81 -7.54
CA GLY A 334 -10.53 3.62 -7.72
C GLY A 334 -10.38 4.71 -6.68
N ILE A 335 -10.21 5.95 -7.10
CA ILE A 335 -9.98 7.11 -6.22
C ILE A 335 -10.88 8.26 -6.60
N VAL A 336 -11.37 8.99 -5.59
CA VAL A 336 -11.92 10.34 -5.70
C VAL A 336 -11.07 11.28 -4.86
N ASP A 337 -10.65 12.40 -5.45
CA ASP A 337 -9.80 13.39 -4.78
C ASP A 337 -9.98 14.78 -5.42
N GLU A 338 -9.26 15.78 -4.92
CA GLU A 338 -9.31 17.16 -5.40
C GLU A 338 -7.92 17.66 -5.82
N THR A 339 -7.86 18.36 -6.95
CA THR A 339 -6.63 19.08 -7.31
C THR A 339 -6.40 20.24 -6.34
N GLY A 340 -5.16 20.72 -6.19
CA GLY A 340 -4.87 21.90 -5.36
C GLY A 340 -5.59 23.20 -5.77
N GLY A 341 -6.31 23.20 -6.89
CA GLY A 341 -7.21 24.29 -7.32
C GLY A 341 -8.69 24.08 -6.97
N GLY A 342 -9.05 23.03 -6.20
CA GLY A 342 -10.42 22.72 -5.78
C GLY A 342 -11.25 21.93 -6.80
N ARG A 343 -10.65 21.48 -7.90
CA ARG A 343 -11.35 20.65 -8.90
C ARG A 343 -11.39 19.21 -8.43
N ALA A 344 -12.59 18.66 -8.23
CA ALA A 344 -12.77 17.23 -7.99
C ALA A 344 -12.36 16.41 -9.21
N TYR A 345 -11.75 15.27 -8.97
CA TYR A 345 -11.42 14.27 -9.97
C TYR A 345 -11.56 12.87 -9.39
N GLY A 346 -11.59 11.88 -10.26
CA GLY A 346 -11.48 10.50 -9.86
C GLY A 346 -11.11 9.61 -11.04
N TYR A 347 -10.56 8.45 -10.73
CA TYR A 347 -10.19 7.46 -11.74
C TYR A 347 -10.59 6.07 -11.28
N TYR A 348 -10.74 5.15 -12.22
CA TYR A 348 -11.22 3.78 -12.00
C TYR A 348 -10.84 2.89 -13.20
N LYS A 349 -11.18 1.60 -13.16
CA LYS A 349 -11.03 0.71 -14.33
C LYS A 349 -12.10 1.04 -15.37
#